data_AF-A0A377KGQ7-F1
#
_entry.id   AF-A0A377KGQ7-F1
#
_cell.length_a   1.000
_cell.length_b   1.000
_cell.length_c   1.000
_cell.angle_alpha   90.00
_cell.angle_beta   90.00
_cell.angle_gamma   90.00
#
_symmetry.space_group_name_H-M   'P 1'
#
loop_
_entity.id
_entity.type
_entity.pdbx_description
1 polymer ?
#
loop_
_entity_poly.entity_id
_entity_poly.type
_entity_poly.pdbx_seq_one_letter_code
_entity_poly.pdbx_strand_id
1 'polypeptide(L)'
;MEFIGNNPNAFRLLLRERSGTSAAFRAAVAREIQHFIAELADYLELENHMPRAFTEAQAEAMVTIVFSAGAEALDVGVEQRRQLEERLVLAAANDFERGLLLVSP
;
A
#
# COMPACT_ATOMS: atom_id res chain seq x y z
N MET A 1 -10.44 3.79 -1.72
CA MET A 1 -10.74 3.09 -3.00
C MET A 1 -11.26 3.99 -4.11
N GLU A 2 -11.70 5.21 -3.79
CA GLU A 2 -12.20 6.21 -4.75
C GLU A 2 -11.28 6.42 -5.96
N PHE A 3 -9.95 6.48 -5.77
CA PHE A 3 -8.99 6.61 -6.88
C PHE A 3 -9.08 5.46 -7.90
N ILE A 4 -9.26 4.22 -7.44
CA ILE A 4 -9.39 3.03 -8.31
C ILE A 4 -10.74 3.05 -9.04
N GLY A 5 -11.81 3.48 -8.36
CA GLY A 5 -13.13 3.64 -8.97
C GLY A 5 -13.16 4.72 -10.06
N ASN A 6 -12.49 5.84 -9.82
CA ASN A 6 -12.47 6.99 -10.74
C ASN A 6 -11.42 6.86 -11.85
N ASN A 7 -10.30 6.15 -11.59
CA ASN A 7 -9.17 6.03 -12.51
C ASN A 7 -8.70 4.57 -12.71
N PRO A 8 -9.59 3.61 -13.05
CA PRO A 8 -9.24 2.19 -13.10
C PRO A 8 -8.16 1.87 -14.17
N ASN A 9 -8.16 2.58 -15.29
CA ASN A 9 -7.17 2.37 -16.36
C ASN A 9 -5.79 2.89 -16.00
N ALA A 10 -5.71 3.99 -15.25
CA ALA A 10 -4.43 4.50 -14.74
C ALA A 10 -3.83 3.52 -13.73
N PHE A 11 -4.66 2.96 -12.85
CA PHE A 11 -4.23 1.95 -11.88
C PHE A 11 -3.77 0.66 -12.57
N ARG A 12 -4.51 0.18 -13.58
CA ARG A 12 -4.09 -0.96 -14.43
C ARG A 12 -2.75 -0.72 -15.12
N LEU A 13 -2.54 0.48 -15.65
CA LEU A 13 -1.27 0.84 -16.27
C LEU A 13 -0.12 0.79 -15.26
N LEU A 14 -0.32 1.32 -14.05
CA LEU A 14 0.67 1.27 -12.98
C LEU A 14 1.04 -0.18 -12.62
N LEU A 15 0.04 -1.05 -12.44
CA LEU A 15 0.27 -2.47 -12.17
C LEU A 15 1.02 -3.16 -13.32
N ARG A 16 0.66 -2.86 -14.57
CA ARG A 16 1.29 -3.42 -15.76
C ARG A 16 2.74 -2.96 -15.88
N GLU A 17 3.03 -1.69 -15.67
CA GLU A 17 4.39 -1.17 -15.82
C GLU A 17 5.32 -1.62 -14.69
N ARG A 18 4.78 -2.05 -13.54
CA ARG A 18 5.56 -2.71 -12.48
C ARG A 18 6.15 -4.06 -12.95
N SER A 19 5.39 -4.84 -13.72
CA SER A 19 5.81 -6.15 -14.26
C SER A 19 6.21 -6.11 -15.75
N GLY A 20 6.10 -4.93 -16.38
CA GLY A 20 6.24 -4.72 -17.81
C GLY A 20 7.67 -4.78 -18.33
N THR A 21 7.84 -4.66 -19.65
CA THR A 21 9.12 -4.85 -20.33
C THR A 21 10.01 -3.59 -20.34
N SER A 22 9.45 -2.39 -20.20
CA SER A 22 10.23 -1.15 -20.22
C SER A 22 10.97 -0.92 -18.90
N ALA A 23 12.31 -0.98 -18.96
CA ALA A 23 13.16 -0.76 -17.79
C ALA A 23 13.03 0.66 -17.21
N ALA A 24 12.86 1.67 -18.07
CA ALA A 24 12.72 3.06 -17.64
C ALA A 24 11.42 3.29 -16.86
N PHE A 25 10.31 2.72 -17.32
CA PHE A 25 9.03 2.79 -16.62
C PHE A 25 9.04 1.98 -15.32
N ARG A 26 9.58 0.75 -15.31
CA ARG A 26 9.78 -0.01 -14.07
C ARG A 26 10.55 0.78 -13.02
N ALA A 27 11.64 1.43 -13.43
CA ALA A 27 12.45 2.24 -12.52
C ALA A 27 11.70 3.48 -12.01
N ALA A 28 10.91 4.14 -12.86
CA ALA A 28 10.09 5.28 -12.44
C ALA A 28 9.00 4.87 -11.43
N VAL A 29 8.27 3.79 -11.71
CA VAL A 29 7.25 3.26 -10.80
C VAL A 29 7.86 2.81 -9.48
N ALA A 30 9.02 2.14 -9.51
CA ALA A 30 9.72 1.72 -8.30
C ALA A 30 10.12 2.93 -7.44
N ARG A 31 10.64 4.00 -8.05
CA ARG A 31 10.96 5.24 -7.32
C ARG A 31 9.74 5.87 -6.67
N GLU A 32 8.61 5.92 -7.37
CA GLU A 32 7.39 6.50 -6.82
C GLU A 32 6.85 5.68 -5.63
N ILE A 33 6.86 4.34 -5.75
CA ILE A 33 6.47 3.45 -4.64
C ILE A 33 7.39 3.65 -3.44
N GLN A 34 8.70 3.73 -3.66
CA GLN A 34 9.67 3.97 -2.59
C GLN A 34 9.48 5.33 -1.94
N HIS A 35 9.16 6.36 -2.72
CA HIS A 35 8.85 7.69 -2.19
C HIS A 35 7.60 7.64 -1.29
N PHE A 36 6.54 6.97 -1.75
CA PHE A 36 5.32 6.80 -0.95
C PHE A 36 5.54 6.01 0.34
N ILE A 37 6.37 4.94 0.30
CA ILE A 37 6.77 4.20 1.50
C ILE A 37 7.52 5.11 2.47
N ALA A 38 8.45 5.93 1.98
CA ALA A 38 9.21 6.85 2.82
C ALA A 38 8.31 7.90 3.49
N GLU A 39 7.38 8.51 2.76
CA GLU A 39 6.41 9.46 3.30
C GLU A 39 5.50 8.83 4.37
N LEU A 40 5.05 7.58 4.14
CA LEU A 40 4.25 6.86 5.12
C LEU A 40 5.06 6.46 6.36
N ALA A 41 6.32 6.06 6.18
CA ALA A 41 7.22 5.76 7.29
C ALA A 41 7.52 7.00 8.15
N ASP A 42 7.70 8.17 7.52
CA ASP A 42 7.85 9.46 8.21
C ASP A 42 6.61 9.76 9.08
N TYR A 43 5.41 9.54 8.53
CA TYR A 43 4.16 9.71 9.26
C TYR A 43 4.06 8.78 10.48
N LEU A 44 4.35 7.49 10.29
CA LEU A 44 4.28 6.47 11.34
C LEU A 44 5.30 6.72 12.46
N GLU A 45 6.48 7.24 12.13
CA GLU A 45 7.53 7.60 13.07
C GLU A 45 7.11 8.78 13.96
N LEU A 46 6.46 9.78 13.35
CA LEU A 46 5.93 10.94 14.08
C LEU A 46 4.79 10.56 15.03
N GLU A 47 3.87 9.67 14.62
CA GLU A 47 2.75 9.27 15.47
C GLU A 47 3.14 8.30 16.59
N ASN A 48 4.05 7.35 16.33
CA ASN A 48 4.25 6.20 17.22
C ASN A 48 5.61 6.18 17.92
N HIS A 49 6.50 7.11 17.59
CA HIS A 49 7.86 7.19 18.13
C HIS A 49 8.64 5.86 17.99
N MET A 50 8.35 5.10 16.94
CA MET A 50 9.01 3.84 16.64
C MET A 50 10.31 4.07 15.86
N PRO A 51 11.31 3.17 15.98
CA PRO A 51 12.53 3.26 15.19
C PRO A 51 12.25 3.24 13.67
N ARG A 52 12.98 4.04 12.91
CA ARG A 52 12.85 4.15 11.45
C ARG A 52 12.76 2.82 10.71
N ALA A 53 13.63 1.87 11.06
CA ALA A 53 13.67 0.56 10.40
C ALA A 53 12.35 -0.21 10.55
N PHE A 54 11.62 -0.01 11.67
CA PHE A 54 10.31 -0.61 11.88
C PHE A 54 9.22 0.12 11.10
N THR A 55 9.22 1.45 11.10
CA THR A 55 8.20 2.23 10.38
C THR A 55 8.33 2.09 8.87
N GLU A 56 9.55 1.94 8.34
CA GLU A 56 9.79 1.59 6.94
C GLU A 56 9.24 0.21 6.57
N ALA A 57 9.53 -0.81 7.39
CA ALA A 57 9.01 -2.17 7.15
C ALA A 57 7.47 -2.22 7.22
N GLN A 58 6.89 -1.50 8.18
CA GLN A 58 5.43 -1.39 8.34
C GLN A 58 4.80 -0.63 7.16
N ALA A 59 5.37 0.51 6.76
CA ALA A 59 4.91 1.25 5.59
C ALA A 59 4.97 0.40 4.32
N GLU A 60 6.05 -0.36 4.12
CA GLU A 60 6.19 -1.28 2.98
C GLU A 60 5.09 -2.36 2.97
N ALA A 61 4.81 -2.96 4.13
CA ALA A 61 3.75 -3.96 4.29
C ALA A 61 2.36 -3.37 3.97
N MET A 62 2.04 -2.20 4.54
CA MET A 62 0.80 -1.47 4.27
C MET A 62 0.62 -1.15 2.79
N VAL A 63 1.67 -0.62 2.14
CA VAL A 63 1.65 -0.31 0.70
C VAL A 63 1.41 -1.57 -0.13
N THR A 64 2.06 -2.68 0.23
CA THR A 64 1.85 -3.96 -0.43
C THR A 64 0.41 -4.46 -0.32
N ILE A 65 -0.20 -4.34 0.87
CA ILE A 65 -1.61 -4.71 1.11
C ILE A 65 -2.55 -3.84 0.25
N VAL A 66 -2.36 -2.52 0.25
CA VAL A 66 -3.18 -1.57 -0.53
C VAL A 66 -3.06 -1.83 -2.03
N PHE A 67 -1.86 -2.07 -2.54
CA PHE A 67 -1.67 -2.37 -3.97
C PHE A 67 -2.31 -3.70 -4.39
N SER A 68 -2.20 -4.72 -3.55
CA SER A 68 -2.77 -6.05 -3.83
C SER A 68 -4.30 -5.99 -3.85
N ALA A 69 -4.90 -5.38 -2.82
CA ALA A 69 -6.33 -5.13 -2.77
C ALA A 69 -6.81 -4.20 -3.90
N GLY A 70 -6.00 -3.21 -4.28
CA GLY A 70 -6.33 -2.34 -5.41
C GLY A 70 -6.39 -3.07 -6.74
N ALA A 71 -5.55 -4.11 -6.94
CA ALA A 71 -5.62 -4.98 -8.10
C ALA A 71 -6.91 -5.81 -8.11
N GLU A 72 -7.29 -6.41 -6.97
CA GLU A 72 -8.55 -7.15 -6.83
C GLU A 72 -9.79 -6.26 -7.06
N ALA A 73 -9.74 -5.02 -6.59
CA ALA A 73 -10.82 -4.05 -6.72
C ALA A 73 -11.18 -3.71 -8.18
N LEU A 74 -10.25 -3.88 -9.12
CA LEU A 74 -10.46 -3.59 -10.55
C LEU A 74 -11.45 -4.54 -11.22
N ASP A 75 -11.58 -5.76 -10.68
CA ASP A 75 -12.30 -6.85 -11.32
C ASP A 75 -13.60 -7.23 -10.59
N VAL A 76 -13.95 -6.51 -9.51
CA VAL A 76 -15.12 -6.81 -8.67
C VAL A 76 -16.17 -5.70 -8.65
N GLY A 77 -17.42 -6.09 -8.40
CA GLY A 77 -18.58 -5.18 -8.33
C GLY A 77 -18.52 -4.24 -7.12
N VAL A 78 -19.43 -3.27 -7.07
CA VAL A 78 -19.45 -2.23 -6.02
C VAL A 78 -19.59 -2.84 -4.62
N GLU A 79 -20.45 -3.84 -4.45
CA GLU A 79 -20.65 -4.49 -3.14
C GLU A 79 -19.40 -5.26 -2.67
N GLN A 80 -18.74 -5.98 -3.59
CA GLN A 80 -17.50 -6.70 -3.29
C GLN A 80 -16.34 -5.73 -3.02
N ARG A 81 -16.30 -4.58 -3.71
CA ARG A 81 -15.34 -3.51 -3.40
C ARG A 81 -15.53 -2.98 -1.99
N ARG A 82 -16.77 -2.78 -1.54
CA ARG A 82 -17.08 -2.34 -0.16
C ARG A 82 -16.57 -3.36 0.87
N GLN A 83 -16.79 -4.65 0.63
CA GLN A 83 -16.25 -5.71 1.49
C GLN A 83 -14.71 -5.75 1.48
N LEU A 84 -14.11 -5.48 0.33
CA LEU A 84 -12.66 -5.42 0.19
C LEU A 84 -12.06 -4.21 0.93
N GLU A 85 -12.74 -3.06 0.92
CA GLU A 85 -12.39 -1.88 1.73
C GLU A 85 -12.41 -2.20 3.22
N GLU A 86 -13.48 -2.82 3.72
CA GLU A 86 -13.58 -3.20 5.13
C GLU A 86 -12.45 -4.16 5.55
N ARG A 87 -12.15 -5.16 4.72
CA ARG A 87 -11.03 -6.09 4.93
C ARG A 87 -9.67 -5.40 4.90
N LEU A 88 -9.50 -4.42 4.03
CA LEU A 88 -8.27 -3.64 3.90
C LEU A 88 -7.97 -2.87 5.19
N VAL A 89 -8.99 -2.18 5.73
CA VAL A 89 -8.84 -1.42 6.98
C VAL A 89 -8.42 -2.34 8.12
N LEU A 90 -9.07 -3.51 8.25
CA LEU A 90 -8.72 -4.50 9.26
C LEU A 90 -7.29 -5.06 9.07
N ALA A 91 -6.91 -5.36 7.83
CA ALA A 91 -5.57 -5.87 7.54
C ALA A 91 -4.48 -4.85 7.87
N ALA A 92 -4.67 -3.59 7.50
CA ALA A 92 -3.75 -2.50 7.82
C ALA A 92 -3.68 -2.25 9.34
N ALA A 93 -4.81 -2.28 10.04
CA ALA A 93 -4.84 -2.13 11.49
C ALA A 93 -4.15 -3.29 12.22
N ASN A 94 -4.32 -4.53 11.74
CA ASN A 94 -3.63 -5.69 12.32
C ASN A 94 -2.12 -5.66 12.10
N ASP A 95 -1.67 -5.20 10.93
CA ASP A 95 -0.24 -4.97 10.65
C ASP A 95 0.33 -3.89 11.58
N PHE A 96 -0.48 -2.86 11.84
CA PHE A 96 -0.16 -1.81 12.78
C PHE A 96 0.04 -2.32 14.22
N GLU A 97 -0.94 -3.05 14.76
CA GLU A 97 -0.88 -3.62 16.11
C GLU A 97 0.26 -4.63 16.27
N ARG A 98 0.52 -5.45 15.25
CA ARG A 98 1.66 -6.39 15.27
C ARG A 98 3.00 -5.67 15.30
N GLY A 99 3.13 -4.57 14.56
CA GLY A 99 4.31 -3.71 14.62
C GLY A 99 4.57 -3.25 16.05
N LEU A 100 3.56 -2.71 16.73
CA LEU A 100 3.65 -2.24 18.12
C LEU A 100 4.01 -3.35 19.12
N LEU A 101 3.47 -4.56 18.95
CA LEU A 101 3.80 -5.70 19.82
C LEU A 101 5.27 -6.15 19.70
N LEU A 102 5.91 -5.97 18.55
CA LEU A 102 7.32 -6.35 18.34
C LEU A 102 8.32 -5.37 18.95
N VAL A 103 7.90 -4.13 19.24
CA VAL A 103 8.72 -3.10 19.92
C VAL A 103 8.28 -2.86 21.38
N SER A 104 7.30 -3.63 21.88
CA SER A 104 6.91 -3.61 23.29
C SER A 104 7.93 -4.37 24.14
N PRO A 105 8.43 -3.80 25.26
CA PRO A 105 9.46 -4.41 26.10
C PRO A 105 9.00 -5.64 26.89
#